data_AF-A0A0A0BY09-F1
#
_entry.id   AF-A0A0A0BY09-F1
#
_cell.length_a   1.000
_cell.length_b   1.000
_cell.length_c   1.000
_cell.angle_alpha   90.00
_cell.angle_beta   90.00
_cell.angle_gamma   90.00
#
_symmetry.space_group_name_H-M   'P 1'
#
loop_
_entity.id
_entity.type
_entity.pdbx_description
1 polymer ?
#
loop_
_entity_poly.entity_id
_entity_poly.type
_entity_poly.pdbx_seq_one_letter_code
_entity_poly.pdbx_strand_id
1 'polypeptide(L)'
;MLYQPSGPPIPLLWAAHTPEEQRHYLDKLEVWVAWLIGHYRLDHRYVPECWAEHWELIEELSALHLAWEGAYATTSHADAPLTWHERLGHARPRLAEWVARTGCRAAEHRGRR
;
A
#
# COMPACT_ATOMS: atom_id res chain seq x y z
N MET A 1 -0.04 -13.88 7.22
CA MET A 1 -1.46 -14.19 6.95
C MET A 1 -2.24 -12.90 7.16
N LEU A 2 -3.07 -12.49 6.21
CA LEU A 2 -3.92 -11.30 6.40
C LEU A 2 -5.10 -11.65 7.31
N TYR A 3 -5.55 -10.68 8.09
CA TYR A 3 -6.74 -10.78 8.92
C TYR A 3 -7.94 -10.19 8.15
N GLN A 4 -9.15 -10.70 8.42
CA GLN A 4 -10.39 -10.17 7.86
C GLN A 4 -10.87 -8.97 8.69
N PRO A 5 -10.93 -7.75 8.14
CA PRO A 5 -11.36 -6.58 8.90
C PRO A 5 -12.78 -6.74 9.44
N SER A 6 -13.04 -6.18 10.62
CA SER A 6 -14.37 -6.28 11.27
C SER A 6 -15.24 -5.05 11.04
N GLY A 7 -14.67 -3.92 10.63
CA GLY A 7 -15.35 -2.65 10.49
C GLY A 7 -14.59 -1.68 9.59
N PRO A 8 -15.11 -0.47 9.37
CA PRO A 8 -14.43 0.54 8.57
C PRO A 8 -13.08 0.90 9.21
N PRO A 9 -12.01 1.04 8.42
CA PRO A 9 -10.71 1.39 8.96
C PRO A 9 -10.65 2.86 9.36
N ILE A 10 -9.69 3.19 10.22
CA ILE A 10 -9.48 4.57 10.69
C ILE A 10 -8.56 5.27 9.68
N PRO A 11 -8.93 6.47 9.18
CA PRO A 11 -8.04 7.25 8.32
C PRO A 11 -6.68 7.50 8.98
N LEU A 12 -5.60 7.22 8.25
CA LEU A 12 -4.23 7.39 8.70
C LEU A 12 -3.69 8.73 8.20
N LEU A 13 -3.33 9.63 9.12
CA LEU A 13 -2.59 10.86 8.82
C LEU A 13 -1.16 10.68 9.29
N TRP A 14 -0.25 10.32 8.38
CA TRP A 14 1.13 10.02 8.74
C TRP A 14 1.84 11.16 9.49
N ALA A 15 1.58 12.41 9.08
CA ALA A 15 2.16 13.59 9.71
C ALA A 15 1.73 13.83 11.17
N ALA A 16 0.67 13.15 11.63
CA ALA A 16 0.20 13.24 13.02
C ALA A 16 0.90 12.24 13.96
N HIS A 17 1.77 11.37 13.43
CA HIS A 17 2.40 10.28 14.16
C HIS A 17 3.88 10.53 14.44
N THR A 18 4.36 9.99 15.57
CA THR A 18 5.80 9.99 15.89
C THR A 18 6.56 9.02 14.97
N PRO A 19 7.88 9.16 14.80
CA PRO A 19 8.68 8.22 14.01
C PRO A 19 8.56 6.75 14.50
N GLU A 20 8.37 6.54 15.80
CA GLU A 20 8.11 5.22 16.39
C GLU A 20 6.77 4.64 15.91
N GLU A 21 5.71 5.45 15.96
CA GLU A 21 4.37 5.05 15.50
C GLU A 21 4.35 4.82 13.99
N GLN A 22 5.00 5.69 13.22
CA GLN A 22 5.13 5.55 11.78
C GLN A 22 5.80 4.22 11.41
N ARG A 23 6.88 3.82 12.09
CA ARG A 23 7.51 2.51 11.88
C ARG A 23 6.53 1.36 12.12
N HIS A 24 5.73 1.42 13.18
CA HIS A 24 4.72 0.39 13.45
C HIS A 24 3.63 0.31 12.36
N TYR A 25 3.21 1.45 11.81
CA TYR A 25 2.30 1.45 10.67
C TYR A 25 2.96 0.92 9.39
N LEU A 26 4.23 1.24 9.16
CA LEU A 26 5.00 0.72 8.02
C LEU A 26 5.14 -0.80 8.10
N ASP A 27 5.46 -1.37 9.26
CA ASP A 27 5.58 -2.83 9.44
C ASP A 27 4.27 -3.56 9.07
N LYS A 28 3.12 -3.00 9.46
CA LYS A 28 1.81 -3.54 9.07
C LYS A 28 1.55 -3.39 7.57
N LEU A 29 1.89 -2.23 7.02
CA LEU A 29 1.73 -1.94 5.60
C LEU A 29 2.61 -2.87 4.75
N GLU A 30 3.84 -3.17 5.17
CA GLU A 30 4.76 -4.09 4.49
C GLU A 30 4.15 -5.47 4.27
N VAL A 31 3.49 -6.03 5.29
CA VAL A 31 2.81 -7.32 5.18
C VAL A 31 1.71 -7.28 4.11
N TRP A 32 0.93 -6.20 4.08
CA TRP A 32 -0.13 -6.04 3.09
C TRP A 32 0.40 -5.76 1.68
N VAL A 33 1.44 -4.93 1.54
CA VAL A 33 2.10 -4.64 0.27
C VAL A 33 2.72 -5.91 -0.33
N ALA A 34 3.37 -6.74 0.49
CA ALA A 34 3.89 -8.04 0.05
C ALA A 34 2.78 -8.94 -0.49
N TRP A 35 1.61 -8.97 0.17
CA TRP A 35 0.44 -9.67 -0.34
C TRP A 35 -0.07 -9.06 -1.65
N LEU A 36 -0.19 -7.73 -1.74
CA LEU A 36 -0.66 -7.03 -2.94
C LEU A 36 0.22 -7.36 -4.15
N ILE A 37 1.55 -7.30 -3.99
CA ILE A 37 2.53 -7.63 -5.02
C ILE A 37 2.35 -9.08 -5.47
N GLY A 38 2.33 -10.03 -4.53
CA GLY A 38 2.19 -11.45 -4.85
C GLY A 38 0.85 -11.80 -5.51
N HIS A 39 -0.24 -11.20 -5.03
CA HIS A 39 -1.60 -11.50 -5.46
C HIS A 39 -1.91 -10.91 -6.85
N TYR A 40 -1.49 -9.66 -7.10
CA TYR A 40 -1.73 -8.97 -8.38
C TYR A 40 -0.56 -9.03 -9.35
N ARG A 41 0.49 -9.78 -8.98
CA ARG A 41 1.74 -9.92 -9.76
C ARG A 41 2.31 -8.58 -10.18
N LEU A 42 2.29 -7.60 -9.25
CA LEU A 42 2.88 -6.30 -9.48
C LEU A 42 4.41 -6.46 -9.55
N ASP A 43 5.05 -5.70 -10.43
CA ASP A 43 6.50 -5.66 -10.51
C ASP A 43 7.05 -4.30 -10.04
N HIS A 44 8.38 -4.16 -10.11
CA HIS A 44 9.11 -2.96 -9.70
C HIS A 44 8.65 -1.67 -10.40
N ARG A 45 7.92 -1.74 -11.52
CA ARG A 45 7.38 -0.56 -12.20
C ARG A 45 6.21 0.05 -11.44
N TYR A 46 5.57 -0.70 -10.55
CA TYR A 46 4.46 -0.23 -9.72
C TYR A 46 4.86 -0.12 -8.25
N VAL A 47 5.59 -1.11 -7.74
CA VAL A 47 6.05 -1.12 -6.34
C VAL A 47 7.52 -1.60 -6.31
N PRO A 48 8.49 -0.69 -6.22
CA PRO A 48 9.92 -1.02 -6.16
C PRO A 48 10.28 -1.55 -4.77
N GLU A 49 11.41 -2.25 -4.63
CA GLU A 49 11.87 -2.77 -3.32
C GLU A 49 12.06 -1.65 -2.28
N CYS A 50 12.48 -0.45 -2.72
CA CYS A 50 12.67 0.73 -1.87
C CYS A 50 11.40 1.57 -1.66
N TRP A 51 10.19 1.04 -1.95
CA TRP A 51 8.94 1.82 -1.82
C TRP A 51 8.77 2.48 -0.45
N ALA A 52 9.23 1.84 0.63
CA ALA A 52 9.14 2.34 2.01
C ALA A 52 10.11 3.49 2.31
N GLU A 53 10.97 3.86 1.35
CA GLU A 53 11.85 5.04 1.43
C GLU A 53 11.22 6.26 0.72
N HIS A 54 10.05 6.10 0.09
CA HIS A 54 9.41 7.13 -0.73
C HIS A 54 8.05 7.52 -0.18
N TRP A 55 7.94 8.76 0.28
CA TRP A 55 6.74 9.27 0.95
C TRP A 55 5.47 9.18 0.08
N GLU A 56 5.57 9.50 -1.20
CA GLU A 56 4.45 9.44 -2.13
C GLU A 56 3.92 8.02 -2.32
N LEU A 57 4.81 7.02 -2.28
CA LEU A 57 4.42 5.61 -2.33
C LEU A 57 3.82 5.16 -1.00
N ILE A 58 4.39 5.58 0.13
CA ILE A 58 3.83 5.30 1.46
C ILE A 58 2.39 5.82 1.54
N GLU A 59 2.13 7.07 1.15
CA GLU A 59 0.81 7.68 1.19
C GLU A 59 -0.20 6.95 0.28
N GLU A 60 0.15 6.71 -0.99
CA GLU A 60 -0.73 6.04 -1.95
C GLU A 60 -1.02 4.58 -1.54
N LEU A 61 0.00 3.83 -1.10
CA LEU A 61 -0.16 2.45 -0.65
C LEU A 61 -0.96 2.36 0.65
N SER A 62 -0.78 3.31 1.57
CA SER A 62 -1.58 3.39 2.80
C SER A 62 -3.06 3.63 2.48
N ALA A 63 -3.35 4.57 1.58
CA ALA A 63 -4.72 4.85 1.16
C ALA A 63 -5.37 3.62 0.48
N LEU A 64 -4.61 2.90 -0.35
CA LEU A 64 -5.08 1.65 -0.96
C LEU A 64 -5.31 0.55 0.08
N HIS A 65 -4.46 0.45 1.10
CA HIS A 65 -4.63 -0.50 2.20
C HIS A 65 -5.92 -0.22 2.97
N LEU A 66 -6.17 1.04 3.34
CA LEU A 66 -7.43 1.43 4.00
C LEU A 66 -8.65 1.16 3.09
N ALA A 67 -8.54 1.45 1.78
CA ALA A 67 -9.61 1.11 0.84
C ALA A 67 -9.87 -0.40 0.76
N TRP A 68 -8.82 -1.23 0.85
CA TRP A 68 -8.92 -2.68 0.91
C TRP A 68 -9.58 -3.14 2.21
N GLU A 69 -9.13 -2.62 3.35
CA GLU A 69 -9.70 -2.97 4.66
C GLU A 69 -11.19 -2.64 4.72
N GLY A 70 -11.57 -1.45 4.25
CA GLY A 70 -12.97 -1.03 4.16
C GLY A 70 -13.79 -1.89 3.19
N ALA A 71 -13.22 -2.36 2.09
CA ALA A 71 -13.95 -3.19 1.13
C ALA A 71 -14.17 -4.63 1.62
N TYR A 72 -13.24 -5.18 2.40
CA TYR A 72 -13.28 -6.55 2.89
C TYR A 72 -13.71 -6.67 4.36
N ALA A 73 -14.17 -5.57 4.98
CA ALA A 73 -14.72 -5.62 6.31
C ALA A 73 -16.01 -6.46 6.39
N THR A 74 -16.23 -7.18 7.50
CA THR A 74 -17.44 -7.98 7.71
C THR A 74 -18.75 -7.18 7.64
N THR A 75 -18.67 -5.87 7.86
CA THR A 75 -19.81 -4.95 7.83
C THR A 75 -20.06 -4.33 6.45
N SER A 76 -19.22 -4.64 5.46
CA SER A 76 -19.28 -3.99 4.15
C SER A 76 -20.33 -4.60 3.23
N HIS A 77 -20.75 -3.81 2.25
CA HIS A 77 -21.64 -4.28 1.20
C HIS A 77 -20.97 -5.35 0.34
N ALA A 78 -21.76 -6.29 -0.18
CA ALA A 78 -21.26 -7.44 -0.94
C ALA A 78 -20.53 -7.04 -2.24
N ASP A 79 -20.81 -5.86 -2.77
CA ASP A 79 -20.18 -5.29 -3.97
C ASP A 79 -18.92 -4.46 -3.67
N ALA A 80 -18.63 -4.15 -2.39
CA ALA A 80 -17.48 -3.33 -2.02
C ALA A 80 -16.12 -3.89 -2.53
N PRO A 81 -15.89 -5.22 -2.57
CA PRO A 81 -14.71 -5.78 -3.22
C PRO A 81 -14.57 -5.42 -4.70
N LEU A 82 -15.66 -5.31 -5.46
CA LEU A 82 -15.62 -4.89 -6.86
C LEU A 82 -15.15 -3.43 -6.97
N THR A 83 -15.75 -2.53 -6.19
CA THR A 83 -15.35 -1.12 -6.13
C THR A 83 -13.89 -0.94 -5.73
N TRP A 84 -13.36 -1.82 -4.88
CA TRP A 84 -11.94 -1.82 -4.54
C TRP A 84 -11.03 -2.16 -5.74
N HIS A 85 -11.41 -3.13 -6.58
CA HIS A 85 -10.65 -3.44 -7.80
C HIS A 85 -10.64 -2.27 -8.78
N GLU A 86 -11.74 -1.53 -8.90
CA GLU A 86 -11.80 -0.31 -9.72
C GLU A 86 -10.82 0.74 -9.20
N ARG A 87 -10.81 0.97 -7.88
CA ARG A 87 -9.86 1.90 -7.22
C ARG A 87 -8.41 1.48 -7.43
N LEU A 88 -8.10 0.18 -7.32
CA LEU A 88 -6.78 -0.36 -7.63
C LEU A 88 -6.41 -0.09 -9.10
N GLY A 89 -7.34 -0.32 -10.03
CA GLY A 89 -7.18 0.01 -11.45
C GLY A 89 -6.80 1.47 -11.68
N HIS A 90 -7.49 2.40 -11.01
CA HIS A 90 -7.19 3.83 -11.08
C HIS A 90 -5.87 4.23 -10.42
N ALA A 91 -5.41 3.51 -9.39
CA ALA A 91 -4.17 3.81 -8.68
C ALA A 91 -2.92 3.31 -9.40
N ARG A 92 -3.01 2.21 -10.17
CA ARG A 92 -1.85 1.63 -10.87
C ARG A 92 -1.08 2.62 -11.75
N PRO A 93 -1.72 3.49 -12.56
CA PRO A 93 -0.99 4.52 -13.31
C PRO A 93 -0.26 5.52 -12.41
N ARG A 94 -0.86 5.92 -11.28
CA ARG A 94 -0.22 6.84 -10.31
C ARG A 94 0.99 6.19 -9.64
N LEU A 95 0.86 4.93 -9.21
CA LEU A 95 1.99 4.16 -8.69
C LEU A 95 3.16 4.15 -9.68
N ALA A 96 2.89 3.86 -10.96
CA ALA A 96 3.93 3.89 -11.99
C ALA A 96 4.55 5.29 -12.20
N GLU A 97 3.75 6.35 -12.10
CA GLU A 97 4.25 7.74 -12.15
C GLU A 97 5.16 8.04 -10.96
N TRP A 98 4.76 7.66 -9.74
CA TRP A 98 5.58 7.84 -8.54
C TRP A 98 6.91 7.11 -8.70
N VAL A 99 6.90 5.85 -9.12
CA VAL A 99 8.13 5.08 -9.37
C VAL A 99 9.01 5.77 -10.41
N ALA A 100 8.44 6.23 -11.53
CA ALA A 100 9.21 6.94 -12.55
C ALA A 100 9.87 8.22 -12.03
N ARG A 101 9.25 8.90 -11.06
CA ARG A 101 9.78 10.11 -10.42
C ARG A 101 10.81 9.84 -9.33
N THR A 102 10.74 8.70 -8.63
CA THR A 102 11.70 8.36 -7.57
C THR A 102 13.14 8.24 -8.08
N GLY A 103 13.34 7.92 -9.37
CA GLY A 103 14.66 7.86 -9.99
C GLY A 103 15.57 6.73 -9.47
N CYS A 104 15.11 5.94 -8.50
CA CYS A 104 15.85 4.82 -7.91
C CYS A 104 16.16 3.76 -8.96
N ARG A 105 17.44 3.62 -9.31
CA ARG A 105 17.89 2.54 -10.17
C ARG A 105 17.95 1.25 -9.35
N ALA A 106 17.51 0.13 -9.92
CA ALA A 106 17.57 -1.21 -9.29
C ALA A 106 18.99 -1.62 -8.80
N ALA A 107 20.04 -0.92 -9.25
CA ALA A 107 21.42 -1.12 -8.82
C ALA A 107 21.79 -0.37 -7.52
N GLU A 108 21.08 0.71 -7.17
CA GLU A 108 21.42 1.60 -6.04
C GLU A 108 20.86 1.10 -4.70
N HIS A 109 19.87 0.20 -4.73
CA HIS A 109 19.18 -0.28 -3.52
C HIS A 109 19.24 -1.80 -3.37
N ARG A 110 20.37 -2.44 -3.73
CA ARG A 110 20.63 -3.82 -3.31
C ARG A 110 20.93 -3.87 -1.81
N GLY A 111 19.85 -4.01 -1.05
CA GLY A 111 19.84 -4.77 0.21
C GLY A 111 20.28 -4.01 1.44
N ARG A 112 19.28 -3.58 2.23
CA ARG A 112 19.42 -3.72 3.68
C ARG A 112 19.12 -5.18 4.02
N ARG A 113 20.19 -6.00 4.03
CA ARG A 113 20.16 -7.35 4.61
C ARG A 113 20.04 -7.27 6.13
#